data_AF-A0A0P4RD61-F1
#
_entry.id   AF-A0A0P4RD61-F1
#
_cell.length_a   1.000
_cell.length_b   1.000
_cell.length_c   1.000
_cell.angle_alpha   90.00
_cell.angle_beta   90.00
_cell.angle_gamma   90.00
#
_symmetry.space_group_name_H-M   'P 1'
#
loop_
_entity.id
_entity.type
_entity.pdbx_description
1 polymer ?
#
loop_
_entity_poly.entity_id
_entity_poly.type
_entity_poly.pdbx_seq_one_letter_code
_entity_poly.pdbx_strand_id
1 'polypeptide(L)'
;MNEDSRYEAVRSRDARFDGAFFFAVSTTGIYCRPSCPATTPRRRNVAFFPTAAAAQGSGFRACRRCRPDAVPGSAEWNARADVVGRAMRLISEGVVDREGVAGLAARLGYSARQVQRQLNAELGAGPVALARAQRAHTARVLLQTTGLPAAEIAFAAGFASVRQFNDTIKEIYALTPSELRAARPGKGTRFGPVAPPTTPGVLPLRLAFRGPYAARQLFDHLQRRAITGIEEVSGEPGARTYRRTLRLPHGAGIAEVDEAAGDGWLDCRLHLAELRDLTTASQRVRRLFDLDADPYAVAERLRADAVLARLVDRHPGLRSPGAPAPDELAVRAVLGQQVSVAAGRTLGDALVAAYGEPLPEPAGALTHLFPRVDDLAQAALTELGMPESRRATLRTLSTALADGTVVLDAGADRDEAERALLGLRGIGPWTAGYIRMRALGDPDVLLVGDAAVLAGMRRAGAPTAGLRERANAWRPWRSYAMHHFWNAPVTEPASPRPTTTESTRP
;
A
#
# COMPACT_ATOMS: atom_id res chain seq x y z
N MET A 1 11.98 17.03 -13.35
CA MET A 1 13.43 16.82 -13.13
C MET A 1 14.13 16.75 -14.48
N ASN A 2 15.17 17.56 -14.71
CA ASN A 2 15.94 17.52 -15.96
C ASN A 2 16.93 16.34 -15.96
N GLU A 3 17.56 16.07 -17.11
CA GLU A 3 18.49 14.93 -17.22
C GLU A 3 19.75 15.07 -16.36
N ASP A 4 20.23 16.30 -16.11
CA ASP A 4 21.45 16.51 -15.34
C ASP A 4 21.20 16.23 -13.86
N SER A 5 20.06 16.64 -13.30
CA SER A 5 19.65 16.24 -11.95
C SER A 5 19.48 14.72 -11.82
N ARG A 6 18.96 14.04 -12.86
CA ARG A 6 18.87 12.57 -12.87
C ARG A 6 20.26 11.94 -12.88
N TYR A 7 21.20 12.48 -13.65
CA TYR A 7 22.57 11.97 -13.68
C TYR A 7 23.29 12.19 -12.34
N GLU A 8 23.06 13.33 -11.69
CA GLU A 8 23.61 13.59 -10.35
C GLU A 8 23.08 12.59 -9.32
N ALA A 9 21.78 12.27 -9.35
CA ALA A 9 21.20 11.23 -8.50
C ALA A 9 21.85 9.85 -8.74
N VAL A 10 22.17 9.51 -9.99
CA VAL A 10 22.91 8.28 -10.32
C VAL A 10 24.36 8.35 -9.81
N ARG A 11 25.01 9.51 -9.96
CA ARG A 11 26.41 9.72 -9.53
C ARG A 11 26.57 9.62 -8.02
N SER A 12 25.62 10.18 -7.27
CA SER A 12 25.57 10.11 -5.80
C SER A 12 25.01 8.80 -5.26
N ARG A 13 24.48 7.91 -6.13
CA ARG A 13 23.83 6.63 -5.78
C ARG A 13 22.68 6.82 -4.80
N ASP A 14 21.90 7.87 -5.00
CA ASP A 14 20.87 8.28 -4.08
C ASP A 14 19.62 7.38 -4.18
N ALA A 15 19.41 6.55 -3.16
CA ALA A 15 18.30 5.60 -3.07
C ALA A 15 16.92 6.27 -2.97
N ARG A 16 16.85 7.58 -2.67
CA ARG A 16 15.57 8.32 -2.67
C ARG A 16 14.92 8.35 -4.05
N PHE A 17 15.73 8.27 -5.11
CA PHE A 17 15.24 8.27 -6.49
C PHE A 17 14.97 6.87 -7.05
N ASP A 18 15.18 5.81 -6.27
CA ASP A 18 14.90 4.45 -6.73
C ASP A 18 13.40 4.26 -7.05
N GLY A 19 13.13 3.88 -8.30
CA GLY A 19 11.79 3.71 -8.85
C GLY A 19 11.14 4.99 -9.37
N ALA A 20 11.71 6.17 -9.10
CA ALA A 20 11.26 7.44 -9.69
C ALA A 20 11.67 7.56 -11.17
N PHE A 21 12.81 6.99 -11.52
CA PHE A 21 13.24 6.77 -12.90
C PHE A 21 14.25 5.61 -12.95
N PHE A 22 14.55 5.19 -14.16
CA PHE A 22 15.57 4.21 -14.49
C PHE A 22 16.57 4.82 -15.45
N PHE A 23 17.81 4.36 -15.42
CA PHE A 23 18.82 4.75 -16.40
C PHE A 23 19.34 3.53 -17.13
N ALA A 24 19.61 3.66 -18.42
CA ALA A 24 20.18 2.60 -19.23
C ALA A 24 21.51 3.01 -19.84
N VAL A 25 22.40 2.04 -19.99
CA VAL A 25 23.77 2.25 -20.46
C VAL A 25 23.90 1.63 -21.85
N SER A 26 24.10 2.47 -22.86
CA SER A 26 24.14 2.06 -24.27
C SER A 26 25.25 1.04 -24.55
N THR A 27 26.41 1.17 -23.90
CA THR A 27 27.56 0.28 -24.11
C THR A 27 27.37 -1.12 -23.54
N THR A 28 26.45 -1.31 -22.59
CA THR A 28 26.23 -2.63 -21.97
C THR A 28 24.86 -3.23 -22.27
N GLY A 29 23.91 -2.43 -22.78
CA GLY A 29 22.53 -2.87 -23.00
C GLY A 29 21.78 -3.15 -21.69
N ILE A 30 22.18 -2.51 -20.58
CA ILE A 30 21.62 -2.75 -19.23
C ILE A 30 20.93 -1.50 -18.72
N TYR A 31 19.74 -1.66 -18.12
CA TYR A 31 19.12 -0.63 -17.30
C TYR A 31 19.23 -0.90 -15.80
N CYS A 32 19.29 0.17 -15.02
CA CYS A 32 19.60 0.21 -13.60
C CYS A 32 18.68 1.19 -12.85
N ARG A 33 18.65 1.04 -11.52
CA ARG A 33 18.07 2.03 -10.59
C ARG A 33 19.15 3.05 -10.17
N PRO A 34 18.80 4.29 -9.78
CA PRO A 34 19.75 5.32 -9.37
C PRO A 34 20.79 4.88 -8.33
N SER A 35 20.41 4.10 -7.32
CA SER A 35 21.32 3.61 -6.28
C SER A 35 22.25 2.45 -6.70
N CYS A 36 22.36 2.14 -7.99
CA CYS A 36 23.13 0.99 -8.46
C CYS A 36 24.59 1.03 -7.95
N PRO A 37 25.09 -0.02 -7.27
CA PRO A 37 26.46 -0.06 -6.76
C PRO A 37 27.51 -0.33 -7.84
N ALA A 38 27.10 -0.45 -9.10
CA ALA A 38 28.03 -0.57 -10.23
C ALA A 38 28.84 0.73 -10.41
N THR A 39 29.89 0.65 -11.21
CA THR A 39 30.65 1.83 -11.62
C THR A 39 29.74 2.79 -12.37
N THR A 40 29.74 4.06 -11.96
CA THR A 40 28.90 5.09 -12.56
C THR A 40 29.29 5.26 -14.04
N PRO A 41 28.36 5.06 -14.98
CA PRO A 41 28.65 5.20 -16.41
C PRO A 41 28.91 6.66 -16.80
N ARG A 42 29.65 6.89 -17.88
CA ARG A 42 29.86 8.23 -18.44
C ARG A 42 28.54 8.80 -18.94
N ARG A 43 28.25 10.08 -18.65
CA ARG A 43 27.00 10.78 -19.01
C ARG A 43 26.53 10.54 -20.46
N ARG A 44 27.44 10.60 -21.42
CA ARG A 44 27.15 10.39 -22.86
C ARG A 44 26.60 9.00 -23.22
N ASN A 45 26.80 8.00 -22.36
CA ASN A 45 26.33 6.63 -22.58
C ASN A 45 25.02 6.34 -21.83
N VAL A 46 24.42 7.35 -21.19
CA VAL A 46 23.26 7.18 -20.30
C VAL A 46 22.02 7.76 -20.94
N ALA A 47 20.97 6.94 -21.02
CA ALA A 47 19.60 7.35 -21.32
C ALA A 47 18.70 7.14 -20.09
N PHE A 48 17.65 7.95 -19.94
CA PHE A 48 16.72 7.86 -18.80
C PHE A 48 15.34 7.41 -19.24
N PHE A 49 14.71 6.58 -18.42
CA PHE A 49 13.38 6.03 -18.65
C PHE A 49 12.49 6.23 -17.42
N PRO A 50 11.21 6.58 -17.58
CA PRO A 50 10.30 6.75 -16.45
C PRO A 50 9.92 5.41 -15.81
N THR A 51 9.91 4.31 -16.57
CA THR A 51 9.51 2.99 -16.10
C THR A 51 10.47 1.90 -16.56
N ALA A 52 10.52 0.79 -15.81
CA ALA A 52 11.25 -0.41 -16.22
C ALA A 52 10.72 -0.96 -17.56
N ALA A 53 9.40 -0.89 -17.77
CA ALA A 53 8.76 -1.31 -19.02
C ALA A 53 9.25 -0.49 -20.23
N ALA A 54 9.43 0.83 -20.08
CA ALA A 54 9.96 1.67 -21.16
C ALA A 54 11.43 1.33 -21.50
N ALA A 55 12.25 1.05 -20.48
CA ALA A 55 13.63 0.62 -20.70
C ALA A 55 13.70 -0.74 -21.39
N GLN A 56 12.86 -1.70 -20.98
CA GLN A 56 12.74 -3.02 -21.60
C GLN A 56 12.25 -2.92 -23.05
N GLY A 57 11.21 -2.12 -23.31
CA GLY A 57 10.70 -1.86 -24.66
C GLY A 57 11.73 -1.21 -25.58
N SER A 58 12.75 -0.55 -25.02
CA SER A 58 13.88 0.03 -25.74
C SER A 58 15.07 -0.93 -25.90
N GLY A 59 14.90 -2.22 -25.57
CA GLY A 59 15.89 -3.27 -25.77
C GLY A 59 16.91 -3.43 -24.65
N PHE A 60 16.74 -2.75 -23.51
CA PHE A 60 17.65 -2.89 -22.37
C PHE A 60 17.19 -3.99 -21.42
N ARG A 61 18.13 -4.85 -21.00
CA ARG A 61 17.86 -5.88 -19.97
C ARG A 61 18.05 -5.35 -18.56
N ALA A 62 17.39 -5.97 -17.58
CA ALA A 62 17.53 -5.58 -16.18
C ALA A 62 18.94 -5.87 -15.64
N CYS A 63 19.47 -4.95 -14.83
CA CYS A 63 20.74 -5.16 -14.14
C CYS A 63 20.63 -6.29 -13.11
N ARG A 64 21.50 -7.30 -13.25
CA ARG A 64 21.57 -8.44 -12.32
C ARG A 64 22.06 -8.06 -10.93
N ARG A 65 22.83 -6.96 -10.81
CA ARG A 65 23.43 -6.48 -9.57
C ARG A 65 22.46 -5.64 -8.73
N CYS A 66 21.90 -4.57 -9.30
CA CYS A 66 21.00 -3.67 -8.56
C CYS A 66 19.53 -4.09 -8.59
N ARG A 67 19.15 -5.03 -9.47
CA ARG A 67 17.79 -5.61 -9.54
C ARG A 67 16.72 -4.50 -9.58
N PRO A 68 16.75 -3.65 -10.62
CA PRO A 68 15.97 -2.41 -10.65
C PRO A 68 14.45 -2.64 -10.54
N ASP A 69 13.98 -3.78 -11.03
CA ASP A 69 12.60 -4.27 -10.94
C ASP A 69 12.14 -4.60 -9.50
N ALA A 70 13.07 -4.81 -8.55
CA ALA A 70 12.74 -5.17 -7.17
C ALA A 70 12.51 -3.97 -6.23
N VAL A 71 12.60 -2.75 -6.76
CA VAL A 71 12.27 -1.53 -6.02
C VAL A 71 10.77 -1.28 -6.16
N PRO A 72 10.10 -0.78 -5.11
CA PRO A 72 8.78 -0.16 -5.26
C PRO A 72 8.74 0.78 -6.49
N GLY A 73 7.67 0.76 -7.28
CA GLY A 73 7.47 1.73 -8.37
C GLY A 73 7.38 3.17 -7.83
N SER A 74 7.50 4.20 -8.67
CA SER A 74 7.48 5.61 -8.23
C SER A 74 6.38 5.90 -7.22
N ALA A 75 6.73 6.55 -6.10
CA ALA A 75 5.75 6.94 -5.08
C ALA A 75 4.71 7.94 -5.61
N GLU A 76 5.03 8.64 -6.70
CA GLU A 76 4.10 9.54 -7.38
C GLU A 76 2.82 8.83 -7.82
N TRP A 77 2.87 7.54 -8.16
CA TRP A 77 1.68 6.77 -8.57
C TRP A 77 0.65 6.62 -7.44
N ASN A 78 1.06 6.76 -6.19
CA ASN A 78 0.15 6.74 -5.04
C ASN A 78 -0.47 8.11 -4.78
N ALA A 79 0.26 9.18 -5.08
CA ALA A 79 -0.21 10.55 -4.89
C ALA A 79 -1.09 11.04 -6.05
N ARG A 80 -0.71 10.73 -7.31
CA ARG A 80 -1.39 11.22 -8.52
C ARG A 80 -2.84 10.73 -8.60
N ALA A 81 -3.76 11.66 -8.80
CA ALA A 81 -5.19 11.39 -8.97
C ALA A 81 -5.62 11.30 -10.45
N ASP A 82 -4.74 11.62 -11.39
CA ASP A 82 -5.03 11.55 -12.82
C ASP A 82 -5.16 10.11 -13.38
N VAL A 83 -5.55 10.04 -14.64
CA VAL A 83 -5.79 8.78 -15.37
C VAL A 83 -4.56 7.89 -15.39
N VAL A 84 -3.35 8.45 -15.50
CA VAL A 84 -2.10 7.67 -15.54
C VAL A 84 -1.81 7.03 -14.18
N GLY A 85 -1.92 7.79 -13.09
CA GLY A 85 -1.78 7.27 -11.74
C GLY A 85 -2.83 6.19 -11.42
N ARG A 86 -4.10 6.45 -11.78
CA ARG A 86 -5.21 5.48 -11.65
C ARG A 86 -4.94 4.20 -12.44
N ALA A 87 -4.49 4.31 -13.69
CA ALA A 87 -4.16 3.17 -14.53
C ALA A 87 -3.02 2.32 -13.94
N MET A 88 -1.96 2.97 -13.42
CA MET A 88 -0.84 2.26 -12.79
C MET A 88 -1.30 1.46 -11.57
N ARG A 89 -2.17 2.01 -10.72
CA ARG A 89 -2.73 1.29 -9.57
C ARG A 89 -3.57 0.08 -9.99
N LEU A 90 -4.43 0.23 -11.01
CA LEU A 90 -5.23 -0.88 -11.56
C LEU A 90 -4.36 -1.96 -12.21
N ILE A 91 -3.30 -1.58 -12.95
CA ILE A 91 -2.34 -2.52 -13.53
C ILE A 91 -1.60 -3.27 -12.41
N SER A 92 -1.14 -2.58 -11.38
CA SER A 92 -0.51 -3.20 -10.21
C SER A 92 -1.44 -4.17 -9.51
N GLU A 93 -2.73 -3.88 -9.40
CA GLU A 93 -3.76 -4.80 -8.88
C GLU A 93 -4.13 -5.94 -9.85
N GLY A 94 -3.47 -6.06 -11.01
CA GLY A 94 -3.66 -7.16 -11.95
C GLY A 94 -4.91 -7.05 -12.85
N VAL A 95 -5.50 -5.86 -12.99
CA VAL A 95 -6.70 -5.66 -13.84
C VAL A 95 -6.44 -6.04 -15.29
N VAL A 96 -5.27 -5.68 -15.85
CA VAL A 96 -4.93 -6.04 -17.24
C VAL A 96 -4.81 -7.55 -17.42
N ASP A 97 -4.36 -8.28 -16.40
CA ASP A 97 -4.21 -9.72 -16.47
C ASP A 97 -5.58 -10.43 -16.40
N ARG A 98 -6.53 -9.89 -15.64
CA ARG A 98 -7.88 -10.46 -15.47
C ARG A 98 -8.87 -10.04 -16.56
N GLU A 99 -8.89 -8.77 -16.91
CA GLU A 99 -9.95 -8.14 -17.73
C GLU A 99 -9.39 -7.56 -19.05
N GLY A 100 -8.09 -7.67 -19.27
CA GLY A 100 -7.42 -7.11 -20.44
C GLY A 100 -7.36 -5.57 -20.43
N VAL A 101 -6.89 -5.01 -21.54
CA VAL A 101 -6.84 -3.55 -21.72
C VAL A 101 -8.23 -2.94 -21.83
N ALA A 102 -9.22 -3.71 -22.31
CA ALA A 102 -10.60 -3.27 -22.40
C ALA A 102 -11.21 -3.04 -21.00
N GLY A 103 -11.02 -3.97 -20.05
CA GLY A 103 -11.48 -3.79 -18.67
C GLY A 103 -10.79 -2.63 -17.96
N LEU A 104 -9.47 -2.48 -18.15
CA LEU A 104 -8.73 -1.32 -17.65
C LEU A 104 -9.34 0.00 -18.16
N ALA A 105 -9.65 0.08 -19.45
CA ALA A 105 -10.20 1.27 -20.07
C ALA A 105 -11.62 1.58 -19.59
N ALA A 106 -12.46 0.54 -19.46
CA ALA A 106 -13.82 0.65 -18.92
C ALA A 106 -13.82 1.22 -17.50
N ARG A 107 -12.98 0.70 -16.60
CA ARG A 107 -12.85 1.20 -15.22
C ARG A 107 -12.34 2.65 -15.13
N LEU A 108 -11.57 3.09 -16.12
CA LEU A 108 -11.08 4.47 -16.19
C LEU A 108 -12.08 5.43 -16.83
N GLY A 109 -13.13 4.93 -17.52
CA GLY A 109 -14.07 5.75 -18.28
C GLY A 109 -13.52 6.25 -19.62
N TYR A 110 -12.57 5.54 -20.23
CA TYR A 110 -11.93 5.92 -21.49
C TYR A 110 -11.90 4.77 -22.51
N SER A 111 -11.63 5.09 -23.78
CA SER A 111 -11.32 4.05 -24.76
C SER A 111 -9.91 3.47 -24.56
N ALA A 112 -9.72 2.20 -24.91
CA ALA A 112 -8.41 1.54 -24.84
C ALA A 112 -7.32 2.30 -25.61
N ARG A 113 -7.65 2.93 -26.74
CA ARG A 113 -6.72 3.75 -27.54
C ARG A 113 -6.27 5.01 -26.80
N GLN A 114 -7.17 5.68 -26.08
CA GLN A 114 -6.83 6.86 -25.29
C GLN A 114 -5.90 6.49 -24.12
N VAL A 115 -6.23 5.42 -23.39
CA VAL A 115 -5.38 4.92 -22.29
C VAL A 115 -3.99 4.54 -22.83
N GLN A 116 -3.93 3.76 -23.92
CA GLN A 116 -2.67 3.39 -24.57
C GLN A 116 -1.82 4.63 -24.91
N ARG A 117 -2.42 5.65 -25.53
CA ARG A 117 -1.73 6.87 -25.93
C ARG A 117 -1.20 7.65 -24.73
N GLN A 118 -2.00 7.82 -23.68
CA GLN A 118 -1.60 8.54 -22.47
C GLN A 118 -0.45 7.83 -21.74
N LEU A 119 -0.55 6.51 -21.54
CA LEU A 119 0.53 5.75 -20.89
C LEU A 119 1.81 5.75 -21.73
N ASN A 120 1.73 5.63 -23.05
CA ASN A 120 2.92 5.74 -23.90
C ASN A 120 3.57 7.13 -23.81
N ALA A 121 2.77 8.19 -23.81
CA ALA A 121 3.28 9.56 -23.78
C ALA A 121 3.97 9.88 -22.44
N GLU A 122 3.40 9.45 -21.31
CA GLU A 122 3.95 9.79 -19.98
C GLU A 122 4.92 8.75 -19.42
N LEU A 123 4.67 7.47 -19.67
CA LEU A 123 5.40 6.35 -19.06
C LEU A 123 6.33 5.63 -20.04
N GLY A 124 6.34 6.02 -21.32
CA GLY A 124 7.12 5.37 -22.37
C GLY A 124 6.72 3.93 -22.67
N ALA A 125 5.58 3.46 -22.12
CA ALA A 125 5.11 2.09 -22.26
C ALA A 125 3.58 2.00 -22.13
N GLY A 126 2.97 1.14 -22.94
CA GLY A 126 1.53 0.88 -22.91
C GLY A 126 1.12 -0.12 -21.82
N PRO A 127 -0.20 -0.28 -21.57
CA PRO A 127 -0.75 -1.16 -20.53
C PRO A 127 -0.20 -2.59 -20.56
N VAL A 128 -0.11 -3.20 -21.76
CA VAL A 128 0.37 -4.58 -21.92
C VAL A 128 1.83 -4.72 -21.53
N ALA A 129 2.68 -3.74 -21.88
CA ALA A 129 4.10 -3.76 -21.55
C ALA A 129 4.32 -3.56 -20.04
N LEU A 130 3.53 -2.66 -19.42
CA LEU A 130 3.55 -2.43 -17.97
C LEU A 130 3.12 -3.69 -17.20
N ALA A 131 2.01 -4.32 -17.61
CA ALA A 131 1.56 -5.58 -17.02
C ALA A 131 2.60 -6.70 -17.21
N ARG A 132 3.19 -6.82 -18.41
CA ARG A 132 4.26 -7.80 -18.69
C ARG A 132 5.47 -7.61 -17.76
N ALA A 133 5.90 -6.37 -17.53
CA ALA A 133 7.00 -6.08 -16.62
C ALA A 133 6.65 -6.49 -15.17
N GLN A 134 5.43 -6.22 -14.73
CA GLN A 134 4.92 -6.64 -13.41
C GLN A 134 4.92 -8.17 -13.27
N ARG A 135 4.38 -8.90 -14.26
CA ARG A 135 4.38 -10.36 -14.27
C ARG A 135 5.79 -10.94 -14.19
N ALA A 136 6.72 -10.40 -14.98
CA ALA A 136 8.11 -10.82 -14.97
C ALA A 136 8.79 -10.57 -13.60
N HIS A 137 8.42 -9.48 -12.92
CA HIS A 137 8.89 -9.20 -11.58
C HIS A 137 8.33 -10.19 -10.55
N THR A 138 7.01 -10.40 -10.52
CA THR A 138 6.35 -11.39 -9.64
C THR A 138 6.95 -12.78 -9.83
N ALA A 139 7.10 -13.23 -11.08
CA ALA A 139 7.72 -14.48 -11.44
C ALA A 139 9.14 -14.63 -10.87
N ARG A 140 9.96 -13.59 -11.02
CA ARG A 140 11.33 -13.59 -10.48
C ARG A 140 11.33 -13.73 -8.97
N VAL A 141 10.50 -12.96 -8.27
CA VAL A 141 10.39 -13.03 -6.80
C VAL A 141 10.09 -14.48 -6.41
N LEU A 142 9.05 -15.07 -7.00
CA LEU A 142 8.68 -16.46 -6.75
C LEU A 142 9.82 -17.46 -7.06
N LEU A 143 10.51 -17.32 -8.19
CA LEU A 143 11.63 -18.21 -8.55
C LEU A 143 12.77 -18.15 -7.52
N GLN A 144 12.99 -16.98 -6.94
CA GLN A 144 14.10 -16.71 -6.03
C GLN A 144 13.76 -16.96 -4.56
N THR A 145 12.49 -16.83 -4.16
CA THR A 145 12.05 -16.93 -2.76
C THR A 145 11.25 -18.19 -2.45
N THR A 146 10.83 -18.97 -3.45
CA THR A 146 9.99 -20.16 -3.24
C THR A 146 10.57 -21.43 -3.88
N GLY A 147 10.10 -22.58 -3.40
CA GLY A 147 10.38 -23.90 -3.98
C GLY A 147 9.42 -24.35 -5.09
N LEU A 148 8.41 -23.53 -5.44
CA LEU A 148 7.33 -23.94 -6.35
C LEU A 148 7.84 -24.39 -7.73
N PRO A 149 7.18 -25.32 -8.42
CA PRO A 149 7.48 -25.64 -9.82
C PRO A 149 7.40 -24.40 -10.72
N ALA A 150 8.30 -24.29 -11.71
CA ALA A 150 8.33 -23.12 -12.59
C ALA A 150 7.02 -22.92 -13.38
N ALA A 151 6.33 -24.03 -13.70
CA ALA A 151 5.01 -23.98 -14.35
C ALA A 151 3.95 -23.33 -13.45
N GLU A 152 3.90 -23.68 -12.15
CA GLU A 152 2.99 -23.05 -11.19
C GLU A 152 3.30 -21.56 -11.02
N ILE A 153 4.59 -21.19 -10.97
CA ILE A 153 5.03 -19.80 -10.90
C ILE A 153 4.58 -19.01 -12.12
N ALA A 154 4.59 -19.60 -13.32
CA ALA A 154 4.13 -18.92 -14.53
C ALA A 154 2.66 -18.48 -14.38
N PHE A 155 1.77 -19.37 -13.94
CA PHE A 155 0.36 -19.05 -13.76
C PHE A 155 0.13 -18.13 -12.54
N ALA A 156 0.85 -18.34 -11.44
CA ALA A 156 0.80 -17.47 -10.26
C ALA A 156 1.22 -16.02 -10.58
N ALA A 157 2.18 -15.86 -11.48
CA ALA A 157 2.63 -14.56 -11.95
C ALA A 157 1.74 -13.97 -13.06
N GLY A 158 0.62 -14.61 -13.42
CA GLY A 158 -0.35 -14.09 -14.39
C GLY A 158 -0.05 -14.38 -15.85
N PHE A 159 0.89 -15.30 -16.17
CA PHE A 159 1.14 -15.68 -17.56
C PHE A 159 0.08 -16.66 -18.07
N ALA A 160 -0.36 -16.48 -19.31
CA ALA A 160 -1.35 -17.36 -19.95
C ALA A 160 -0.75 -18.73 -20.35
N SER A 161 0.58 -18.82 -20.48
CA SER A 161 1.27 -20.08 -20.78
C SER A 161 2.70 -20.09 -20.26
N VAL A 162 3.22 -21.30 -19.99
CA VAL A 162 4.62 -21.53 -19.61
C VAL A 162 5.58 -21.07 -20.71
N ARG A 163 5.19 -21.18 -21.98
CA ARG A 163 5.99 -20.69 -23.11
C ARG A 163 6.19 -19.17 -23.05
N GLN A 164 5.09 -18.42 -22.91
CA GLN A 164 5.15 -16.96 -22.81
C GLN A 164 5.96 -16.50 -21.58
N PHE A 165 5.84 -17.23 -20.48
CA PHE A 165 6.64 -17.04 -19.27
C PHE A 165 8.13 -17.22 -19.56
N ASN A 166 8.53 -18.35 -20.15
CA ASN A 166 9.93 -18.63 -20.49
C ASN A 166 10.52 -17.56 -21.41
N ASP A 167 9.78 -17.17 -22.46
CA ASP A 167 10.20 -16.16 -23.42
C ASP A 167 10.39 -14.80 -22.74
N THR A 168 9.44 -14.40 -21.88
CA THR A 168 9.50 -13.12 -21.16
C THR A 168 10.63 -13.07 -20.14
N ILE A 169 10.86 -14.15 -19.39
CA ILE A 169 11.96 -14.23 -18.42
C ILE A 169 13.32 -14.15 -19.14
N LYS A 170 13.46 -14.87 -20.26
CA LYS A 170 14.68 -14.83 -21.07
C LYS A 170 14.93 -13.45 -21.67
N GLU A 171 13.90 -12.79 -22.20
CA GLU A 171 14.01 -11.44 -22.78
C GLU A 171 14.43 -10.40 -21.73
N ILE A 172 13.76 -10.38 -20.57
CA ILE A 172 13.97 -9.32 -19.56
C ILE A 172 15.26 -9.51 -18.75
N TYR A 173 15.59 -10.76 -18.39
CA TYR A 173 16.70 -11.06 -17.47
C TYR A 173 17.93 -11.67 -18.16
N ALA A 174 17.81 -12.04 -19.45
CA ALA A 174 18.80 -12.81 -20.19
C ALA A 174 19.21 -14.11 -19.47
N LEU A 175 18.25 -14.73 -18.78
CA LEU A 175 18.38 -15.99 -18.04
C LEU A 175 17.11 -16.80 -18.26
N THR A 176 17.22 -18.12 -18.29
CA THR A 176 16.07 -19.02 -18.18
C THR A 176 15.51 -19.01 -16.75
N PRO A 177 14.25 -19.45 -16.53
CA PRO A 177 13.70 -19.58 -15.18
C PRO A 177 14.55 -20.44 -14.24
N SER A 178 15.13 -21.54 -14.76
CA SER A 178 16.01 -22.42 -13.99
C SER A 178 17.33 -21.75 -13.61
N GLU A 179 17.95 -21.00 -14.52
CA GLU A 179 19.16 -20.22 -14.20
C GLU A 179 18.88 -19.07 -13.24
N LEU A 180 17.74 -18.39 -13.40
CA LEU A 180 17.32 -17.31 -12.51
C LEU A 180 17.05 -17.83 -11.09
N ARG A 181 16.50 -19.04 -11.00
CA ARG A 181 16.40 -19.79 -9.75
C ARG A 181 17.77 -20.18 -9.23
N ALA A 182 18.66 -20.77 -10.02
CA ALA A 182 19.99 -21.16 -9.56
C ALA A 182 20.81 -19.96 -9.05
N ALA A 183 20.60 -18.78 -9.63
CA ALA A 183 21.16 -17.51 -9.19
C ALA A 183 20.53 -16.95 -7.89
N ARG A 184 20.00 -17.82 -6.99
CA ARG A 184 19.57 -17.40 -5.65
C ARG A 184 20.75 -16.72 -4.95
N PRO A 185 20.50 -15.67 -4.15
CA PRO A 185 21.53 -15.17 -3.24
C PRO A 185 22.03 -16.33 -2.36
N GLY A 186 23.32 -16.65 -2.43
CA GLY A 186 23.95 -17.70 -1.61
C GLY A 186 24.17 -17.27 -0.15
N LYS A 187 24.50 -18.26 0.71
CA LYS A 187 24.89 -18.11 2.13
C LYS A 187 25.85 -16.92 2.30
N GLY A 188 25.42 -15.87 2.98
CA GLY A 188 26.23 -14.67 3.26
C GLY A 188 25.67 -13.34 2.78
N THR A 189 24.50 -13.32 2.12
CA THR A 189 23.79 -12.06 1.82
C THR A 189 22.76 -11.74 2.89
N ARG A 190 22.40 -10.45 3.07
CA ARG A 190 21.30 -9.97 3.94
C ARG A 190 19.94 -10.64 3.66
N PHE A 191 19.85 -11.42 2.59
CA PHE A 191 18.71 -12.24 2.22
C PHE A 191 18.91 -13.63 2.83
N GLY A 192 18.46 -13.84 4.07
CA GLY A 192 18.54 -15.13 4.78
C GLY A 192 18.00 -16.33 3.97
N PRO A 193 18.27 -17.58 4.41
CA PRO A 193 17.93 -18.79 3.66
C PRO A 193 16.44 -18.85 3.33
N VAL A 194 16.12 -19.26 2.09
CA VAL A 194 14.76 -19.61 1.69
C VAL A 194 14.34 -20.81 2.54
N ALA A 195 13.29 -20.64 3.34
CA ALA A 195 12.71 -21.75 4.09
C ALA A 195 12.38 -22.90 3.12
N PRO A 196 12.55 -24.18 3.53
CA PRO A 196 12.07 -25.31 2.73
C PRO A 196 10.59 -25.08 2.38
N PRO A 197 10.06 -25.69 1.31
CA PRO A 197 8.64 -25.53 0.94
C PRO A 197 7.76 -25.96 2.14
N THR A 198 7.34 -24.97 2.92
CA THR A 198 6.45 -25.15 4.06
C THR A 198 5.04 -25.03 3.54
N THR A 199 4.35 -26.16 3.45
CA THR A 199 2.92 -26.28 3.14
C THR A 199 2.51 -25.71 1.76
N PRO A 200 1.94 -26.54 0.86
CA PRO A 200 1.35 -26.05 -0.38
C PRO A 200 0.42 -24.84 -0.13
N GLY A 201 0.57 -23.77 -0.91
CA GLY A 201 -0.26 -22.56 -0.80
C GLY A 201 0.30 -21.42 0.07
N VAL A 202 1.42 -21.61 0.80
CA VAL A 202 2.08 -20.53 1.57
C VAL A 202 3.23 -19.91 0.79
N LEU A 203 3.16 -18.60 0.56
CA LEU A 203 4.12 -17.84 -0.22
C LEU A 203 4.86 -16.84 0.69
N PRO A 204 6.15 -17.09 1.01
CA PRO A 204 6.98 -16.10 1.68
C PRO A 204 7.36 -14.98 0.70
N LEU A 205 7.06 -13.75 1.10
CA LEU A 205 7.35 -12.52 0.39
C LEU A 205 8.10 -11.55 1.31
N ARG A 206 9.00 -10.77 0.71
CA ARG A 206 9.57 -9.57 1.34
C ARG A 206 8.98 -8.36 0.68
N LEU A 207 8.14 -7.64 1.41
CA LEU A 207 7.47 -6.45 0.89
C LEU A 207 8.36 -5.23 1.15
N ALA A 208 9.13 -4.84 0.14
CA ALA A 208 10.04 -3.71 0.23
C ALA A 208 9.31 -2.38 0.46
N PHE A 209 9.90 -1.51 1.26
CA PHE A 209 9.47 -0.13 1.49
C PHE A 209 10.65 0.85 1.40
N ARG A 210 10.35 2.13 1.25
CA ARG A 210 11.37 3.20 1.18
C ARG A 210 11.63 3.83 2.53
N GLY A 211 12.91 4.05 2.83
CA GLY A 211 13.35 4.90 3.94
C GLY A 211 12.94 4.41 5.33
N PRO A 212 12.89 5.31 6.34
CA PRO A 212 12.45 4.92 7.67
C PRO A 212 11.00 4.44 7.65
N TYR A 213 10.69 3.55 8.59
CA TYR A 213 9.37 2.94 8.69
C TYR A 213 9.00 2.74 10.15
N ALA A 214 8.01 3.51 10.62
CA ALA A 214 7.52 3.47 11.99
C ALA A 214 6.55 2.27 12.19
N ALA A 215 7.11 1.04 12.12
CA ALA A 215 6.35 -0.21 12.18
C ALA A 215 5.45 -0.28 13.42
N ARG A 216 6.00 0.06 14.59
CA ARG A 216 5.27 0.01 15.85
C ARG A 216 3.96 0.81 15.82
N GLN A 217 3.99 2.03 15.32
CA GLN A 217 2.80 2.89 15.25
C GLN A 217 1.74 2.33 14.28
N LEU A 218 2.18 1.70 13.19
CA LEU A 218 1.28 1.08 12.23
C LEU A 218 0.65 -0.21 12.80
N PHE A 219 1.43 -1.07 13.45
CA PHE A 219 0.90 -2.27 14.11
C PHE A 219 -0.01 -1.92 15.30
N ASP A 220 0.32 -0.89 16.09
CA ASP A 220 -0.56 -0.35 17.14
C ASP A 220 -1.91 0.12 16.54
N HIS A 221 -1.86 0.74 15.35
CA HIS A 221 -3.05 1.21 14.65
C HIS A 221 -3.95 0.07 14.18
N LEU A 222 -3.35 -1.01 13.66
CA LEU A 222 -4.05 -2.23 13.23
C LEU A 222 -4.63 -2.98 14.43
N GLN A 223 -3.82 -3.24 15.46
CA GLN A 223 -4.21 -3.99 16.66
C GLN A 223 -5.42 -3.35 17.36
N ARG A 224 -5.45 -2.02 17.51
CA ARG A 224 -6.60 -1.31 18.12
C ARG A 224 -7.91 -1.46 17.35
N ARG A 225 -7.86 -1.88 16.09
CA ARG A 225 -8.99 -1.93 15.14
C ARG A 225 -9.28 -3.34 14.61
N ALA A 226 -8.55 -4.34 15.09
CA ALA A 226 -8.67 -5.71 14.63
C ALA A 226 -10.07 -6.25 14.94
N ILE A 227 -10.78 -6.71 13.91
CA ILE A 227 -12.08 -7.39 14.07
C ILE A 227 -11.86 -8.89 14.25
N THR A 228 -12.47 -9.44 15.29
CA THR A 228 -12.44 -10.87 15.63
C THR A 228 -12.95 -11.70 14.46
N GLY A 229 -12.26 -12.80 14.14
CA GLY A 229 -12.60 -13.66 12.99
C GLY A 229 -12.03 -13.18 11.65
N ILE A 230 -11.66 -11.90 11.51
CA ILE A 230 -11.06 -11.32 10.29
C ILE A 230 -9.59 -10.98 10.47
N GLU A 231 -9.21 -10.49 11.64
CA GLU A 231 -7.87 -9.98 11.94
C GLU A 231 -7.41 -10.48 13.32
N GLU A 232 -6.13 -10.81 13.43
CA GLU A 232 -5.49 -11.11 14.70
C GLU A 232 -4.10 -10.47 14.76
N VAL A 233 -3.70 -10.08 15.98
CA VAL A 233 -2.35 -9.60 16.28
C VAL A 233 -1.86 -10.39 17.48
N SER A 234 -0.76 -11.11 17.29
CA SER A 234 -0.11 -11.91 18.32
C SER A 234 1.31 -11.41 18.58
N GLY A 235 1.86 -11.75 19.75
CA GLY A 235 3.21 -11.34 20.17
C GLY A 235 3.27 -9.97 20.88
N GLU A 236 4.46 -9.63 21.37
CA GLU A 236 4.75 -8.39 22.07
C GLU A 236 5.18 -7.27 21.10
N PRO A 237 4.93 -5.98 21.40
CA PRO A 237 5.35 -4.87 20.56
C PRO A 237 6.86 -4.92 20.20
N GLY A 238 7.15 -4.88 18.91
CA GLY A 238 8.49 -5.07 18.33
C GLY A 238 8.72 -6.46 17.73
N ALA A 239 7.88 -7.43 18.08
CA ALA A 239 7.90 -8.80 17.59
C ALA A 239 6.49 -9.33 17.29
N ARG A 240 5.53 -8.45 17.00
CA ARG A 240 4.16 -8.87 16.67
C ARG A 240 4.08 -9.51 15.29
N THR A 241 3.07 -10.34 15.13
CA THR A 241 2.61 -10.81 13.81
C THR A 241 1.16 -10.38 13.62
N TYR A 242 0.88 -9.63 12.56
CA TYR A 242 -0.48 -9.28 12.13
C TYR A 242 -0.94 -10.28 11.08
N ARG A 243 -2.09 -10.90 11.30
CA ARG A 243 -2.71 -11.83 10.34
C ARG A 243 -4.11 -11.34 10.00
N ARG A 244 -4.54 -11.48 8.75
CA ARG A 244 -5.91 -11.19 8.33
C ARG A 244 -6.40 -12.04 7.18
N THR A 245 -7.72 -12.19 7.08
CA THR A 245 -8.37 -12.78 5.91
C THR A 245 -8.56 -11.75 4.79
N LEU A 246 -8.54 -12.24 3.55
CA LEU A 246 -8.67 -11.46 2.32
C LEU A 246 -9.67 -12.16 1.40
N ARG A 247 -10.69 -11.42 0.96
CA ARG A 247 -11.54 -11.83 -0.17
C ARG A 247 -10.85 -11.44 -1.46
N LEU A 248 -10.36 -12.41 -2.23
CA LEU A 248 -9.63 -12.18 -3.48
C LEU A 248 -10.52 -12.56 -4.68
N PRO A 249 -10.14 -12.17 -5.91
CA PRO A 249 -10.97 -12.40 -7.10
C PRO A 249 -11.34 -13.87 -7.34
N HIS A 250 -10.45 -14.82 -7.03
CA HIS A 250 -10.67 -16.24 -7.31
C HIS A 250 -10.86 -17.09 -6.05
N GLY A 251 -10.54 -16.58 -4.87
CA GLY A 251 -10.75 -17.31 -3.62
C GLY A 251 -10.43 -16.52 -2.35
N ALA A 252 -10.41 -17.23 -1.22
CA ALA A 252 -9.94 -16.68 0.04
C ALA A 252 -8.41 -16.64 0.08
N GLY A 253 -7.87 -15.70 0.85
CA GLY A 253 -6.47 -15.72 1.26
C GLY A 253 -6.29 -15.23 2.68
N ILE A 254 -5.12 -15.54 3.25
CA ILE A 254 -4.67 -15.01 4.53
C ILE A 254 -3.34 -14.31 4.30
N ALA A 255 -3.25 -13.06 4.77
CA ALA A 255 -2.00 -12.33 4.83
C ALA A 255 -1.48 -12.32 6.25
N GLU A 256 -0.23 -12.67 6.41
CA GLU A 256 0.52 -12.65 7.66
C GLU A 256 1.74 -11.76 7.47
N VAL A 257 1.97 -10.82 8.39
CA VAL A 257 3.04 -9.82 8.29
C VAL A 257 3.68 -9.62 9.66
N ASP A 258 5.00 -9.76 9.71
CA ASP A 258 5.78 -9.57 10.94
C ASP A 258 6.13 -8.09 11.15
N GLU A 259 6.03 -7.62 12.40
CA GLU A 259 6.36 -6.23 12.79
C GLU A 259 7.85 -5.95 12.71
N ALA A 260 8.67 -6.97 12.99
CA ALA A 260 10.11 -6.88 12.89
C ALA A 260 10.47 -6.65 11.42
N ALA A 261 10.74 -5.39 11.08
CA ALA A 261 11.15 -5.02 9.74
C ALA A 261 12.62 -5.41 9.53
N GLY A 262 12.91 -6.09 8.43
CA GLY A 262 14.28 -6.22 7.94
C GLY A 262 14.81 -4.87 7.43
N ASP A 263 16.03 -4.89 6.87
CA ASP A 263 16.66 -3.73 6.23
C ASP A 263 15.89 -3.27 4.97
N GLY A 264 14.76 -2.57 5.15
CA GLY A 264 13.96 -1.99 4.07
C GLY A 264 12.83 -2.88 3.53
N TRP A 265 12.37 -3.88 4.28
CA TRP A 265 11.20 -4.70 3.93
C TRP A 265 10.46 -5.20 5.16
N LEU A 266 9.18 -5.56 4.98
CA LEU A 266 8.42 -6.39 5.92
C LEU A 266 8.41 -7.84 5.42
N ASP A 267 8.65 -8.80 6.31
CA ASP A 267 8.46 -10.22 6.02
C ASP A 267 6.96 -10.54 6.06
N CYS A 268 6.48 -11.13 4.96
CA CYS A 268 5.06 -11.42 4.74
C CYS A 268 4.90 -12.87 4.27
N ARG A 269 3.85 -13.54 4.74
CA ARG A 269 3.43 -14.86 4.30
C ARG A 269 2.01 -14.74 3.76
N LEU A 270 1.80 -15.14 2.51
CA LEU A 270 0.47 -15.19 1.90
C LEU A 270 0.03 -16.64 1.76
N HIS A 271 -1.11 -16.98 2.35
CA HIS A 271 -1.79 -18.25 2.18
C HIS A 271 -2.91 -18.03 1.17
N LEU A 272 -2.81 -18.62 -0.02
CA LEU A 272 -3.77 -18.36 -1.10
C LEU A 272 -4.47 -19.65 -1.49
N ALA A 273 -5.81 -19.63 -1.55
CA ALA A 273 -6.57 -20.70 -2.20
C ALA A 273 -6.19 -20.83 -3.68
N GLU A 274 -5.91 -19.70 -4.33
CA GLU A 274 -5.62 -19.60 -5.75
C GLU A 274 -4.35 -18.76 -5.97
N LEU A 275 -3.28 -19.38 -6.49
CA LEU A 275 -1.98 -18.70 -6.66
C LEU A 275 -2.05 -17.49 -7.61
N ARG A 276 -2.99 -17.49 -8.56
CA ARG A 276 -3.27 -16.36 -9.47
C ARG A 276 -3.72 -15.08 -8.75
N ASP A 277 -4.13 -15.17 -7.48
CA ASP A 277 -4.47 -14.00 -6.67
C ASP A 277 -3.25 -13.34 -6.00
N LEU A 278 -2.04 -13.89 -6.17
CA LEU A 278 -0.82 -13.37 -5.55
C LEU A 278 -0.58 -11.89 -5.79
N THR A 279 -0.68 -11.43 -7.04
CA THR A 279 -0.46 -10.02 -7.38
C THR A 279 -1.45 -9.12 -6.65
N THR A 280 -2.74 -9.48 -6.66
CA THR A 280 -3.80 -8.74 -5.96
C THR A 280 -3.58 -8.74 -4.44
N ALA A 281 -3.33 -9.90 -3.85
CA ALA A 281 -3.10 -10.04 -2.41
C ALA A 281 -1.88 -9.24 -1.96
N SER A 282 -0.77 -9.33 -2.71
CA SER A 282 0.43 -8.55 -2.44
C SER A 282 0.12 -7.06 -2.45
N GLN A 283 -0.53 -6.52 -3.49
CA GLN A 283 -0.86 -5.09 -3.55
C GLN A 283 -1.80 -4.63 -2.44
N ARG A 284 -2.78 -5.44 -2.06
CA ARG A 284 -3.69 -5.13 -0.94
C ARG A 284 -2.94 -5.02 0.39
N VAL A 285 -1.98 -5.91 0.63
CA VAL A 285 -1.09 -5.82 1.81
C VAL A 285 -0.20 -4.58 1.70
N ARG A 286 0.41 -4.32 0.54
CA ARG A 286 1.24 -3.11 0.34
C ARG A 286 0.47 -1.83 0.63
N ARG A 287 -0.79 -1.74 0.20
CA ARG A 287 -1.71 -0.63 0.47
C ARG A 287 -2.11 -0.53 1.94
N LEU A 288 -2.44 -1.66 2.58
CA LEU A 288 -2.77 -1.69 4.01
C LEU A 288 -1.62 -1.13 4.86
N PHE A 289 -0.39 -1.50 4.52
CA PHE A 289 0.83 -1.08 5.22
C PHE A 289 1.46 0.21 4.66
N ASP A 290 0.90 0.81 3.60
CA ASP A 290 1.40 2.06 2.97
C ASP A 290 2.90 1.99 2.58
N LEU A 291 3.31 0.84 2.05
CA LEU A 291 4.72 0.51 1.77
C LEU A 291 5.32 1.31 0.60
N ASP A 292 4.45 1.80 -0.29
CA ASP A 292 4.85 2.50 -1.51
C ASP A 292 4.97 4.02 -1.34
N ALA A 293 4.63 4.56 -0.17
CA ALA A 293 4.79 5.99 0.13
C ALA A 293 6.25 6.44 0.20
N ASP A 294 6.47 7.72 -0.10
CA ASP A 294 7.75 8.41 0.04
C ASP A 294 7.80 9.16 1.39
N PRO A 295 8.40 8.56 2.43
CA PRO A 295 8.48 9.21 3.73
C PRO A 295 9.40 10.43 3.74
N TYR A 296 10.30 10.57 2.76
CA TYR A 296 11.21 11.71 2.71
C TYR A 296 10.48 12.97 2.25
N ALA A 297 9.70 12.86 1.16
CA ALA A 297 8.87 13.97 0.67
C ALA A 297 7.82 14.41 1.71
N VAL A 298 7.23 13.45 2.43
CA VAL A 298 6.31 13.73 3.55
C VAL A 298 7.04 14.48 4.66
N ALA A 299 8.16 13.95 5.14
CA ALA A 299 8.90 14.55 6.25
C ALA A 299 9.41 15.96 5.91
N GLU A 300 9.94 16.17 4.70
CA GLU A 300 10.40 17.48 4.22
C GLU A 300 9.27 18.52 4.29
N ARG A 301 8.09 18.20 3.78
CA ARG A 301 6.94 19.11 3.80
C ARG A 301 6.43 19.37 5.20
N LEU A 302 6.25 18.33 6.01
CA LEU A 302 5.64 18.46 7.34
C LEU A 302 6.58 19.13 8.35
N ARG A 303 7.90 19.04 8.18
CA ARG A 303 8.88 19.74 9.02
C ARG A 303 8.85 21.27 8.87
N ALA A 304 8.18 21.80 7.85
CA ALA A 304 7.97 23.24 7.74
C ALA A 304 7.06 23.81 8.83
N ASP A 305 6.21 22.99 9.46
CA ASP A 305 5.43 23.36 10.65
C ASP A 305 6.18 22.92 11.92
N ALA A 306 6.46 23.84 12.84
CA ALA A 306 7.30 23.59 14.02
C ALA A 306 6.72 22.51 14.97
N VAL A 307 5.39 22.36 15.06
CA VAL A 307 4.80 21.31 15.89
C VAL A 307 4.94 19.96 15.20
N LEU A 308 4.63 19.90 13.91
CA LEU A 308 4.78 18.66 13.13
C LEU A 308 6.23 18.23 13.00
N ALA A 309 7.20 19.15 12.91
CA ALA A 309 8.62 18.82 12.88
C ALA A 309 9.02 17.91 14.06
N ARG A 310 8.62 18.29 15.29
CA ARG A 310 8.87 17.47 16.50
C ARG A 310 8.18 16.11 16.43
N LEU A 311 6.95 16.03 15.89
CA LEU A 311 6.22 14.78 15.76
C LEU A 311 6.80 13.87 14.68
N VAL A 312 7.31 14.44 13.59
CA VAL A 312 8.02 13.74 12.51
C VAL A 312 9.33 13.17 13.04
N ASP A 313 10.10 13.95 13.80
CA ASP A 313 11.38 13.50 14.35
C ASP A 313 11.21 12.42 15.42
N ARG A 314 10.06 12.40 16.12
CA ARG A 314 9.71 11.33 17.07
C ARG A 314 9.38 10.00 16.37
N HIS A 315 8.70 10.06 15.23
CA HIS A 315 8.25 8.89 14.47
C HIS A 315 8.60 9.03 12.99
N PRO A 316 9.90 8.99 12.64
CA PRO A 316 10.32 9.13 11.25
C PRO A 316 9.75 7.98 10.42
N GLY A 317 9.21 8.30 9.25
CA GLY A 317 8.59 7.30 8.39
C GLY A 317 7.24 6.77 8.89
N LEU A 318 6.53 7.56 9.71
CA LEU A 318 5.12 7.30 10.01
C LEU A 318 4.30 7.22 8.72
N ARG A 319 3.46 6.20 8.67
CA ARG A 319 2.66 5.86 7.51
C ARG A 319 1.20 6.28 7.67
N SER A 320 0.49 6.33 6.56
CA SER A 320 -0.95 6.51 6.49
C SER A 320 -1.61 5.17 6.11
N PRO A 321 -1.74 4.21 7.05
CA PRO A 321 -2.23 2.86 6.74
C PRO A 321 -3.52 2.89 5.91
N GLY A 322 -3.59 2.11 4.83
CA GLY A 322 -4.77 2.04 3.98
C GLY A 322 -5.83 1.06 4.52
N ALA A 323 -6.51 0.40 3.58
CA ALA A 323 -7.31 -0.79 3.78
C ALA A 323 -7.10 -1.77 2.61
N PRO A 324 -7.16 -3.09 2.85
CA PRO A 324 -6.99 -4.08 1.79
C PRO A 324 -8.27 -4.35 0.99
N ALA A 325 -9.42 -3.90 1.51
CA ALA A 325 -10.75 -4.02 0.92
C ALA A 325 -11.49 -2.69 1.17
N PRO A 326 -11.68 -1.86 0.13
CA PRO A 326 -12.28 -0.52 0.27
C PRO A 326 -13.73 -0.52 0.78
N ASP A 327 -14.51 -1.51 0.34
CA ASP A 327 -15.88 -1.81 0.76
C ASP A 327 -15.97 -2.16 2.26
N GLU A 328 -15.13 -3.09 2.73
CA GLU A 328 -15.02 -3.44 4.15
C GLU A 328 -14.75 -2.19 5.00
N LEU A 329 -13.83 -1.33 4.54
CA LEU A 329 -13.50 -0.12 5.26
C LEU A 329 -14.65 0.90 5.26
N ALA A 330 -15.40 1.02 4.17
CA ALA A 330 -16.56 1.90 4.09
C ALA A 330 -17.63 1.47 5.11
N VAL A 331 -17.90 0.17 5.21
CA VAL A 331 -18.77 -0.41 6.24
C VAL A 331 -18.24 -0.09 7.64
N ARG A 332 -16.96 -0.35 7.92
CA ARG A 332 -16.33 -0.03 9.21
C ARG A 332 -16.41 1.46 9.55
N ALA A 333 -16.33 2.35 8.56
CA ALA A 333 -16.43 3.79 8.77
C ALA A 333 -17.82 4.21 9.26
N VAL A 334 -18.89 3.56 8.78
CA VAL A 334 -20.25 3.77 9.26
C VAL A 334 -20.44 3.19 10.66
N LEU A 335 -19.93 1.98 10.93
CA LEU A 335 -19.98 1.38 12.27
C LEU A 335 -19.32 2.27 13.34
N GLY A 336 -18.21 2.92 12.97
CA GLY A 336 -17.44 3.82 13.84
C GLY A 336 -18.02 5.23 14.00
N GLN A 337 -19.15 5.57 13.36
CA GLN A 337 -19.73 6.91 13.48
C GLN A 337 -20.11 7.24 14.93
N GLN A 338 -19.66 8.40 15.42
CA GLN A 338 -20.03 8.95 16.73
C GLN A 338 -19.75 8.02 17.93
N VAL A 339 -18.87 7.05 17.79
CA VAL A 339 -18.50 6.09 18.85
C VAL A 339 -17.00 5.99 18.98
N SER A 340 -16.53 5.38 20.08
CA SER A 340 -15.11 5.09 20.25
C SER A 340 -14.65 4.00 19.26
N VAL A 341 -13.34 3.92 19.02
CA VAL A 341 -12.75 2.84 18.20
C VAL A 341 -13.10 1.46 18.76
N ALA A 342 -13.09 1.31 20.08
CA ALA A 342 -13.43 0.04 20.74
C ALA A 342 -14.90 -0.35 20.52
N ALA A 343 -15.82 0.61 20.63
CA ALA A 343 -17.24 0.36 20.37
C ALA A 343 -17.52 0.06 18.89
N GLY A 344 -16.86 0.76 17.97
CA GLY A 344 -16.92 0.45 16.54
C GLY A 344 -16.39 -0.96 16.22
N ARG A 345 -15.32 -1.40 16.90
CA ARG A 345 -14.79 -2.77 16.80
C ARG A 345 -15.82 -3.80 17.28
N THR A 346 -16.45 -3.57 18.43
CA THR A 346 -17.50 -4.48 18.95
C THR A 346 -18.68 -4.63 17.99
N LEU A 347 -19.11 -3.54 17.33
CA LEU A 347 -20.12 -3.63 16.27
C LEU A 347 -19.61 -4.42 15.05
N GLY A 348 -18.33 -4.27 14.71
CA GLY A 348 -17.67 -5.06 13.66
C GLY A 348 -17.59 -6.55 13.98
N ASP A 349 -17.27 -6.90 15.23
CA ASP A 349 -17.25 -8.29 15.72
C ASP A 349 -18.65 -8.92 15.59
N ALA A 350 -19.69 -8.20 16.02
CA ALA A 350 -21.08 -8.65 15.90
C ALA A 350 -21.53 -8.80 14.43
N LEU A 351 -21.12 -7.87 13.56
CA LEU A 351 -21.43 -7.94 12.12
C LEU A 351 -20.81 -9.18 11.49
N VAL A 352 -19.53 -9.45 11.76
CA VAL A 352 -18.84 -10.61 11.21
C VAL A 352 -19.41 -11.91 11.76
N ALA A 353 -19.75 -11.97 13.04
CA ALA A 353 -20.38 -13.16 13.63
C ALA A 353 -21.74 -13.48 13.00
N ALA A 354 -22.52 -12.46 12.62
CA ALA A 354 -23.86 -12.65 12.06
C ALA A 354 -23.87 -12.82 10.53
N TYR A 355 -22.98 -12.14 9.81
CA TYR A 355 -23.04 -12.02 8.34
C TYR A 355 -21.73 -12.37 7.63
N GLY A 356 -20.67 -12.72 8.36
CA GLY A 356 -19.40 -13.12 7.76
C GLY A 356 -19.52 -14.44 7.01
N GLU A 357 -18.79 -14.59 5.91
CA GLU A 357 -18.72 -15.88 5.19
C GLU A 357 -17.67 -16.76 5.88
N PRO A 358 -18.03 -17.93 6.42
CA PRO A 358 -17.05 -18.81 7.06
C PRO A 358 -15.93 -19.21 6.11
N LEU A 359 -14.69 -19.23 6.61
CA LEU A 359 -13.59 -19.82 5.86
C LEU A 359 -13.83 -21.34 5.72
N PRO A 360 -13.48 -21.95 4.57
CA PRO A 360 -13.51 -23.41 4.43
C PRO A 360 -12.66 -24.11 5.50
N GLU A 361 -11.51 -23.52 5.83
CA GLU A 361 -10.62 -23.96 6.89
C GLU A 361 -10.22 -22.75 7.76
N PRO A 362 -10.64 -22.68 9.03
CA PRO A 362 -10.18 -21.66 9.97
C PRO A 362 -8.67 -21.76 10.23
N ALA A 363 -8.04 -20.61 10.50
CA ALA A 363 -6.59 -20.52 10.71
C ALA A 363 -6.25 -19.70 11.96
N GLY A 364 -6.28 -20.34 13.13
CA GLY A 364 -6.14 -19.65 14.41
C GLY A 364 -7.44 -18.95 14.79
N ALA A 365 -7.39 -17.65 15.10
CA ALA A 365 -8.58 -16.84 15.37
C ALA A 365 -9.26 -16.32 14.09
N LEU A 366 -8.67 -16.57 12.92
CA LEU A 366 -9.24 -16.25 11.62
C LEU A 366 -10.27 -17.30 11.21
N THR A 367 -11.52 -16.91 11.11
CA THR A 367 -12.66 -17.81 10.91
C THR A 367 -13.58 -17.40 9.77
N HIS A 368 -13.54 -16.13 9.35
CA HIS A 368 -14.48 -15.60 8.36
C HIS A 368 -13.79 -14.71 7.32
N LEU A 369 -14.40 -14.59 6.14
CA LEU A 369 -14.26 -13.43 5.27
C LEU A 369 -15.27 -12.36 5.70
N PHE A 370 -14.92 -11.10 5.50
CA PHE A 370 -15.83 -9.99 5.76
C PHE A 370 -17.11 -10.12 4.89
N PRO A 371 -18.30 -9.73 5.42
CA PRO A 371 -19.56 -9.82 4.68
C PRO A 371 -19.51 -9.12 3.33
N ARG A 372 -20.20 -9.66 2.31
CA ARG A 372 -20.33 -8.97 1.02
C ARG A 372 -21.31 -7.82 1.15
N VAL A 373 -21.07 -6.74 0.40
CA VAL A 373 -21.98 -5.59 0.38
C VAL A 373 -23.36 -5.96 -0.16
N ASP A 374 -23.47 -6.92 -1.08
CA ASP A 374 -24.76 -7.44 -1.56
C ASP A 374 -25.60 -8.04 -0.43
N ASP A 375 -24.97 -8.83 0.44
CA ASP A 375 -25.64 -9.45 1.59
C ASP A 375 -26.07 -8.37 2.60
N LEU A 376 -25.20 -7.38 2.86
CA LEU A 376 -25.49 -6.28 3.78
C LEU A 376 -26.57 -5.33 3.27
N ALA A 377 -26.71 -5.15 1.95
CA ALA A 377 -27.73 -4.30 1.35
C ALA A 377 -29.15 -4.78 1.69
N GLN A 378 -29.33 -6.10 1.83
CA GLN A 378 -30.63 -6.75 2.11
C GLN A 378 -30.83 -7.14 3.58
N ALA A 379 -29.79 -7.01 4.41
CA ALA A 379 -29.82 -7.47 5.81
C ALA A 379 -30.65 -6.56 6.74
N ALA A 380 -31.37 -7.17 7.69
CA ALA A 380 -32.08 -6.45 8.75
C ALA A 380 -31.11 -5.75 9.72
N LEU A 381 -29.95 -6.36 9.98
CA LEU A 381 -28.88 -5.88 10.87
C LEU A 381 -29.30 -5.74 12.34
N THR A 382 -30.35 -6.44 12.76
CA THR A 382 -30.95 -6.38 14.11
C THR A 382 -30.01 -6.77 15.24
N GLU A 383 -28.99 -7.58 14.93
CA GLU A 383 -27.96 -8.08 15.84
C GLU A 383 -26.99 -6.98 16.27
N LEU A 384 -26.94 -5.88 15.50
CA LEU A 384 -26.07 -4.75 15.79
C LEU A 384 -26.77 -3.81 16.77
N GLY A 385 -26.20 -3.68 17.97
CA GLY A 385 -26.67 -2.78 19.03
C GLY A 385 -26.47 -1.30 18.70
N MET A 386 -27.11 -0.81 17.64
CA MET A 386 -27.02 0.56 17.15
C MET A 386 -28.38 1.10 16.66
N PRO A 387 -28.53 2.43 16.51
CA PRO A 387 -29.78 3.03 16.07
C PRO A 387 -30.20 2.62 14.65
N GLU A 388 -31.50 2.64 14.38
CA GLU A 388 -32.06 2.29 13.06
C GLU A 388 -31.55 3.20 11.94
N SER A 389 -31.32 4.48 12.22
CA SER A 389 -30.73 5.41 11.26
C SER A 389 -29.35 4.96 10.77
N ARG A 390 -28.54 4.32 11.63
CA ARG A 390 -27.23 3.80 11.27
C ARG A 390 -27.33 2.48 10.50
N ARG A 391 -28.28 1.61 10.86
CA ARG A 391 -28.62 0.42 10.05
C ARG A 391 -29.07 0.78 8.64
N ALA A 392 -29.95 1.76 8.51
CA ALA A 392 -30.39 2.28 7.22
C ALA A 392 -29.23 2.90 6.42
N THR A 393 -28.29 3.58 7.09
CA THR A 393 -27.08 4.11 6.45
C THR A 393 -26.20 2.99 5.90
N LEU A 394 -26.00 1.89 6.65
CA LEU A 394 -25.25 0.73 6.16
C LEU A 394 -25.90 0.09 4.94
N ARG A 395 -27.22 -0.12 4.95
CA ARG A 395 -27.94 -0.65 3.77
C ARG A 395 -27.82 0.27 2.57
N THR A 396 -27.96 1.58 2.78
CA THR A 396 -27.83 2.60 1.72
C THR A 396 -26.42 2.57 1.11
N LEU A 397 -25.39 2.57 1.94
CA LEU A 397 -24.01 2.46 1.49
C LEU A 397 -23.73 1.13 0.78
N SER A 398 -24.21 0.02 1.33
CA SER A 398 -23.97 -1.31 0.77
C SER A 398 -24.67 -1.48 -0.59
N THR A 399 -25.88 -0.94 -0.74
CA THR A 399 -26.60 -0.88 -2.03
C THR A 399 -25.79 -0.08 -3.05
N ALA A 400 -25.34 1.13 -2.69
CA ALA A 400 -24.57 1.99 -3.58
C ALA A 400 -23.21 1.40 -3.97
N LEU A 401 -22.60 0.58 -3.12
CA LEU A 401 -21.38 -0.17 -3.44
C LEU A 401 -21.67 -1.36 -4.37
N ALA A 402 -22.78 -2.06 -4.14
CA ALA A 402 -23.19 -3.23 -4.91
C ALA A 402 -23.61 -2.87 -6.34
N ASP A 403 -24.38 -1.79 -6.52
CA ASP A 403 -24.86 -1.35 -7.84
C ASP A 403 -23.86 -0.46 -8.61
N GLY A 404 -22.74 -0.10 -7.97
CA GLY A 404 -21.68 0.72 -8.57
C GLY A 404 -21.95 2.23 -8.56
N THR A 405 -23.00 2.71 -7.89
CA THR A 405 -23.22 4.15 -7.65
C THR A 405 -22.05 4.80 -6.90
N VAL A 406 -21.41 4.06 -6.00
CA VAL A 406 -20.15 4.43 -5.36
C VAL A 406 -19.07 3.41 -5.74
N VAL A 407 -18.04 3.88 -6.44
CA VAL A 407 -16.88 3.06 -6.81
C VAL A 407 -15.68 3.43 -5.93
N LEU A 408 -15.14 2.43 -5.20
CA LEU A 408 -13.99 2.63 -4.29
C LEU A 408 -12.75 1.80 -4.67
N ASP A 409 -12.67 1.26 -5.88
CA ASP A 409 -11.51 0.49 -6.31
C ASP A 409 -10.23 1.35 -6.42
N ALA A 410 -9.07 0.71 -6.61
CA ALA A 410 -7.80 1.44 -6.63
C ALA A 410 -7.66 2.45 -7.78
N GLY A 411 -8.48 2.33 -8.81
CA GLY A 411 -8.57 3.23 -9.95
C GLY A 411 -9.70 4.25 -9.86
N ALA A 412 -10.46 4.30 -8.76
CA ALA A 412 -11.50 5.29 -8.57
C ALA A 412 -10.95 6.72 -8.61
N ASP A 413 -11.74 7.63 -9.18
CA ASP A 413 -11.51 9.06 -9.01
C ASP A 413 -11.90 9.47 -7.59
N ARG A 414 -10.95 10.07 -6.86
CA ARG A 414 -11.13 10.36 -5.44
C ARG A 414 -12.16 11.46 -5.19
N ASP A 415 -12.26 12.43 -6.08
CA ASP A 415 -13.21 13.54 -5.96
C ASP A 415 -14.62 13.07 -6.35
N GLU A 416 -14.73 12.23 -7.38
CA GLU A 416 -16.00 11.62 -7.76
C GLU A 416 -16.53 10.67 -6.68
N ALA A 417 -15.68 9.80 -6.13
CA ALA A 417 -16.03 8.90 -5.05
C ALA A 417 -16.50 9.67 -3.80
N GLU A 418 -15.82 10.77 -3.43
CA GLU A 418 -16.25 11.61 -2.30
C GLU A 418 -17.61 12.28 -2.57
N ARG A 419 -17.83 12.81 -3.78
CA ARG A 419 -19.14 13.39 -4.15
C ARG A 419 -20.26 12.34 -4.08
N ALA A 420 -20.02 11.14 -4.62
CA ALA A 420 -21.00 10.06 -4.59
C ALA A 420 -21.33 9.64 -3.14
N LEU A 421 -20.29 9.48 -2.29
CA LEU A 421 -20.46 9.20 -0.86
C LEU A 421 -21.27 10.28 -0.14
N LEU A 422 -20.99 11.56 -0.39
CA LEU A 422 -21.72 12.69 0.22
C LEU A 422 -23.18 12.78 -0.25
N GLY A 423 -23.50 12.21 -1.41
CA GLY A 423 -24.88 12.08 -1.90
C GLY A 423 -25.72 11.07 -1.12
N LEU A 424 -25.08 10.18 -0.36
CA LEU A 424 -25.77 9.13 0.40
C LEU A 424 -26.30 9.65 1.73
N ARG A 425 -27.58 9.35 2.02
CA ARG A 425 -28.18 9.66 3.32
C ARG A 425 -27.41 8.96 4.45
N GLY A 426 -26.99 9.73 5.45
CA GLY A 426 -26.26 9.24 6.61
C GLY A 426 -24.73 9.24 6.47
N ILE A 427 -24.20 9.63 5.30
CA ILE A 427 -22.76 9.78 5.07
C ILE A 427 -22.41 11.28 5.07
N GLY A 428 -21.76 11.73 6.14
CA GLY A 428 -21.28 13.11 6.26
C GLY A 428 -19.82 13.29 5.81
N PRO A 429 -19.33 14.56 5.78
CA PRO A 429 -17.96 14.89 5.37
C PRO A 429 -16.86 14.13 6.10
N TRP A 430 -17.04 13.85 7.40
CA TRP A 430 -16.06 13.08 8.16
C TRP A 430 -15.97 11.63 7.66
N THR A 431 -17.11 10.96 7.42
CA THR A 431 -17.13 9.57 6.94
C THR A 431 -16.61 9.48 5.51
N ALA A 432 -17.05 10.37 4.62
CA ALA A 432 -16.58 10.40 3.24
C ALA A 432 -15.06 10.66 3.16
N GLY A 433 -14.56 11.65 3.92
CA GLY A 433 -13.13 11.93 4.02
C GLY A 433 -12.34 10.76 4.60
N TYR A 434 -12.84 10.09 5.64
CA TYR A 434 -12.14 8.95 6.24
C TYR A 434 -12.05 7.76 5.27
N ILE A 435 -13.11 7.49 4.50
CA ILE A 435 -13.10 6.51 3.41
C ILE A 435 -12.11 6.93 2.32
N ARG A 436 -12.15 8.19 1.87
CA ARG A 436 -11.20 8.71 0.87
C ARG A 436 -9.73 8.54 1.30
N MET A 437 -9.42 8.88 2.54
CA MET A 437 -8.07 8.73 3.09
C MET A 437 -7.63 7.26 3.15
N ARG A 438 -8.43 6.42 3.79
CA ARG A 438 -8.02 5.05 4.15
C ARG A 438 -8.30 4.05 3.01
N ALA A 439 -9.41 4.19 2.30
CA ALA A 439 -9.89 3.25 1.27
C ALA A 439 -9.31 3.57 -0.10
N LEU A 440 -9.15 4.85 -0.44
CA LEU A 440 -8.57 5.30 -1.71
C LEU A 440 -7.10 5.70 -1.58
N GLY A 441 -6.56 5.64 -0.36
CA GLY A 441 -5.16 5.96 -0.08
C GLY A 441 -4.82 7.41 -0.42
N ASP A 442 -5.76 8.33 -0.24
CA ASP A 442 -5.52 9.74 -0.54
C ASP A 442 -4.58 10.35 0.52
N PRO A 443 -3.37 10.82 0.14
CA PRO A 443 -2.42 11.42 1.07
C PRO A 443 -2.83 12.81 1.58
N ASP A 444 -3.84 13.44 0.98
CA ASP A 444 -4.15 14.86 1.17
C ASP A 444 -5.57 15.12 1.72
N VAL A 445 -6.01 14.33 2.70
CA VAL A 445 -7.32 14.51 3.36
C VAL A 445 -7.16 15.25 4.68
N LEU A 446 -8.17 16.06 5.05
CA LEU A 446 -8.25 16.71 6.36
C LEU A 446 -9.64 16.50 6.99
N LEU A 447 -9.68 15.79 8.12
CA LEU A 447 -10.87 15.55 8.92
C LEU A 447 -11.00 16.64 10.00
N VAL A 448 -11.49 17.82 9.62
CA VAL A 448 -11.50 19.04 10.47
C VAL A 448 -12.14 18.81 11.85
N GLY A 449 -13.21 18.01 11.93
CA GLY A 449 -13.94 17.73 13.16
C GLY A 449 -13.49 16.47 13.90
N ASP A 450 -12.39 15.83 13.51
CA ASP A 450 -11.97 14.57 14.13
C ASP A 450 -11.50 14.79 15.57
N ALA A 451 -12.24 14.20 16.53
CA ALA A 451 -11.98 14.40 17.95
C ALA A 451 -10.57 13.95 18.37
N ALA A 452 -10.05 12.87 17.78
CA ALA A 452 -8.72 12.35 18.08
C ALA A 452 -7.61 13.22 17.48
N VAL A 453 -7.79 13.80 16.28
CA VAL A 453 -6.87 14.79 15.72
C VAL A 453 -6.84 16.02 16.62
N LEU A 454 -8.00 16.58 16.97
CA LEU A 454 -8.08 17.78 17.82
C LEU A 454 -7.47 17.54 19.21
N ALA A 455 -7.69 16.36 19.80
CA ALA A 455 -7.04 15.97 21.06
C ALA A 455 -5.53 15.80 20.90
N GLY A 456 -5.06 15.21 19.80
CA GLY A 456 -3.65 15.10 19.43
C GLY A 456 -2.96 16.45 19.28
N MET A 457 -3.62 17.38 18.59
CA MET A 457 -3.15 18.76 18.44
C MET A 457 -2.99 19.45 19.80
N ARG A 458 -4.00 19.37 20.68
CA ARG A 458 -3.90 19.94 22.04
C ARG A 458 -2.72 19.36 22.83
N ARG A 459 -2.55 18.03 22.82
CA ARG A 459 -1.42 17.35 23.48
C ARG A 459 -0.06 17.76 22.90
N ALA A 460 0.00 18.02 21.59
CA ALA A 460 1.22 18.48 20.92
C ALA A 460 1.47 20.00 21.10
N GLY A 461 0.56 20.74 21.73
CA GLY A 461 0.62 22.20 21.82
C GLY A 461 0.33 22.92 20.51
N ALA A 462 -0.37 22.28 19.56
CA ALA A 462 -0.81 22.91 18.32
C ALA A 462 -2.17 23.62 18.50
N PRO A 463 -2.31 24.87 18.02
CA PRO A 463 -3.60 25.55 17.96
C PRO A 463 -4.63 24.77 17.14
N THR A 464 -5.83 24.56 17.68
CA THR A 464 -6.93 23.90 16.97
C THR A 464 -7.82 24.88 16.19
N ALA A 465 -7.81 26.16 16.54
CA ALA A 465 -8.50 27.20 15.79
C ALA A 465 -7.81 27.42 14.43
N GLY A 466 -8.61 27.67 13.39
CA GLY A 466 -8.09 27.88 12.02
C GLY A 466 -7.40 26.65 11.42
N LEU A 467 -7.77 25.43 11.86
CA LEU A 467 -7.15 24.19 11.38
C LEU A 467 -7.20 24.06 9.86
N ARG A 468 -8.32 24.46 9.23
CA ARG A 468 -8.50 24.36 7.78
C ARG A 468 -7.48 25.21 7.03
N GLU A 469 -7.30 26.46 7.43
CA GLU A 469 -6.36 27.39 6.80
C GLU A 469 -4.91 26.93 7.01
N ARG A 470 -4.56 26.55 8.25
CA ARG A 470 -3.20 26.08 8.58
C ARG A 470 -2.81 24.80 7.84
N ALA A 471 -3.76 23.88 7.69
CA ALA A 471 -3.51 22.60 7.02
C ALA A 471 -3.13 22.76 5.54
N ASN A 472 -3.37 23.92 4.91
CA ASN A 472 -2.89 24.21 3.56
C ASN A 472 -1.35 24.11 3.45
N ALA A 473 -0.62 24.47 4.52
CA ALA A 473 0.84 24.34 4.55
C ALA A 473 1.32 22.88 4.50
N TRP A 474 0.47 21.93 4.91
CA TRP A 474 0.79 20.51 4.96
C TRP A 474 0.49 19.78 3.65
N ARG A 475 -0.13 20.45 2.66
CA ARG A 475 -0.41 19.85 1.36
C ARG A 475 0.89 19.47 0.63
N PRO A 476 0.90 18.35 -0.12
CA PRO A 476 -0.20 17.42 -0.38
C PRO A 476 -0.26 16.23 0.62
N TRP A 477 0.16 16.41 1.88
CA TRP A 477 0.34 15.33 2.86
C TRP A 477 -0.51 15.49 4.14
N ARG A 478 -1.70 16.10 4.02
CA ARG A 478 -2.59 16.33 5.17
C ARG A 478 -3.00 15.04 5.90
N SER A 479 -3.14 13.91 5.20
CA SER A 479 -3.42 12.61 5.81
C SER A 479 -2.29 12.17 6.76
N TYR A 480 -1.03 12.33 6.34
CA TYR A 480 0.13 12.02 7.19
C TYR A 480 0.21 12.96 8.41
N ALA A 481 -0.09 14.25 8.24
CA ALA A 481 -0.15 15.18 9.37
C ALA A 481 -1.18 14.74 10.42
N MET A 482 -2.38 14.30 10.01
CA MET A 482 -3.39 13.74 10.92
C MET A 482 -2.88 12.48 11.65
N HIS A 483 -2.19 11.59 10.95
CA HIS A 483 -1.58 10.40 11.57
C HIS A 483 -0.53 10.78 12.63
N HIS A 484 0.26 11.83 12.42
CA HIS A 484 1.16 12.34 13.46
C HIS A 484 0.39 12.87 14.68
N PHE A 485 -0.71 13.60 14.49
CA PHE A 485 -1.53 14.07 15.62
C PHE A 485 -2.23 12.92 16.37
N TRP A 486 -2.74 11.90 15.67
CA TRP A 486 -3.29 10.71 16.32
C TRP A 486 -2.26 9.98 17.20
N ASN A 487 -0.99 10.02 16.83
CA ASN A 487 0.12 9.44 17.58
C ASN A 487 0.84 10.45 18.48
N ALA A 488 0.32 11.67 18.65
CA ALA A 488 0.92 12.65 19.55
C ALA A 488 0.98 12.06 20.98
N PRO A 489 2.11 12.23 21.70
CA PRO A 489 2.25 11.71 23.05
C PRO A 489 1.23 12.39 23.98
N VAL A 490 0.84 11.70 25.05
CA VAL A 490 0.19 12.37 26.18
C VAL A 490 1.26 13.26 26.81
N THR A 491 0.99 14.56 26.91
CA THR A 491 1.85 15.47 27.66
C THR A 491 1.76 15.03 29.12
N GLU A 492 2.80 14.39 29.65
CA GLU A 492 3.00 14.44 31.10
C GLU A 492 3.27 15.92 31.45
N PRO A 493 2.61 16.48 32.46
CA PRO A 493 2.93 17.83 32.90
C PRO A 493 4.42 17.88 33.20
N ALA A 494 5.10 18.91 32.70
CA ALA A 494 6.52 19.10 32.95
C ALA A 494 6.75 19.04 34.46
N SER A 495 7.49 18.04 34.94
CA SER A 495 7.95 18.03 36.34
C SER A 495 8.60 19.38 36.62
N PRO A 496 8.19 20.09 37.68
CA PRO A 496 8.82 21.36 38.01
C PRO A 496 10.32 21.09 38.18
N ARG A 497 11.14 21.82 37.42
CA ARG A 497 12.59 21.82 37.66
C ARG A 497 12.80 22.15 39.14
N PRO A 498 13.64 21.40 39.87
CA PRO A 498 13.98 21.78 41.23
C PRO A 498 14.62 23.17 41.15
N THR A 499 13.96 24.15 41.75
CA THR A 499 14.55 25.45 42.05
C THR A 499 15.79 25.19 42.89
N THR A 500 16.96 25.39 42.30
CA THR A 500 18.22 25.49 43.04
C THR A 500 18.12 26.71 43.94
N THR A 501 17.75 26.50 45.20
CA THR A 501 17.91 27.50 46.25
C THR A 501 19.40 27.59 46.55
N GLU A 502 20.02 28.66 46.05
CA GLU A 502 21.39 29.03 46.35
C GLU A 502 21.44 29.44 47.83
N SER A 503 21.93 28.53 48.68
CA SER A 503 22.19 28.79 50.10
C SER A 503 23.57 29.42 50.23
N THR A 504 23.66 30.74 50.05
CA THR A 504 24.74 31.54 50.64
C THR A 504 24.59 31.55 52.15
N ARG A 505 25.53 30.92 52.86
CA ARG A 505 25.88 31.27 54.25
C ARG A 505 27.35 31.70 54.27
N PRO A 506 27.72 32.73 55.04
CA PRO A 506 29.10 32.89 55.48
C PRO A 506 29.51 31.79 56.46
#